data_AF-A0A367Y9C0-F1
#
_entry.id   AF-A0A367Y9C0-F1
#
_cell.length_a   1.000
_cell.length_b   1.000
_cell.length_c   1.000
_cell.angle_alpha   90.00
_cell.angle_beta   90.00
_cell.angle_gamma   90.00
#
_symmetry.space_group_name_H-M   'P 1'
#
loop_
_entity.id
_entity.type
_entity.pdbx_description
1 polymer ?
#
loop_
_entity_poly.entity_id
_entity_poly.type
_entity_poly.pdbx_seq_one_letter_code
_entity_poly.pdbx_strand_id
1 'polypeptide(L)'
;MSESTATEARPPVSEPAPSNDKPITEKLISDEVEKDKAKIDFTKGNVEEFKFYPDNPKSHRHKYKWSMKEPSKFYDPCEESRMASMDCLYRNQDDKYVCQEFFDAYKECRKDFFRKKREDKMQGKKGWGW
;
A
#
# COMPACT_ATOMS: atom_id res chain seq x y z
N MET A 1 -35.17 54.57 -9.12
CA MET A 1 -34.27 54.53 -7.97
C MET A 1 -34.00 53.07 -7.70
N SER A 2 -32.76 52.64 -7.83
CA SER A 2 -32.35 51.24 -7.95
C SER A 2 -32.47 50.50 -6.63
N GLU A 3 -33.19 49.37 -6.64
CA GLU A 3 -33.17 48.37 -5.57
C GLU A 3 -31.97 47.46 -5.81
N SER A 4 -31.05 47.39 -4.85
CA SER A 4 -29.92 46.47 -4.83
C SER A 4 -30.14 45.49 -3.69
N THR A 5 -30.51 44.25 -4.03
CA THR A 5 -30.58 43.15 -3.07
C THR A 5 -29.26 42.38 -3.08
N ALA A 6 -28.72 42.21 -1.88
CA ALA A 6 -27.39 41.70 -1.61
C ALA A 6 -27.29 40.17 -1.73
N THR A 7 -26.10 39.76 -2.15
CA THR A 7 -25.53 38.40 -2.22
C THR A 7 -25.78 37.55 -0.96
N GLU A 8 -26.44 36.41 -1.13
CA GLU A 8 -26.51 35.33 -0.14
C GLU A 8 -25.25 34.44 -0.27
N ALA A 9 -24.34 34.55 0.70
CA ALA A 9 -23.16 33.71 0.81
C ALA A 9 -23.51 32.37 1.48
N ARG A 10 -23.06 31.25 0.89
CA ARG A 10 -23.17 29.91 1.49
C ARG A 10 -22.34 29.83 2.79
N PRO A 11 -22.86 29.19 3.85
CA PRO A 11 -22.11 28.99 5.09
C PRO A 11 -20.96 27.97 4.91
N PRO A 12 -19.85 28.11 5.67
CA PRO A 12 -18.70 27.22 5.59
C PRO A 12 -19.01 25.85 6.18
N VAL A 13 -18.62 24.79 5.47
CA VAL A 13 -18.70 23.40 5.94
C VAL A 13 -17.71 23.22 7.10
N SER A 14 -18.20 22.86 8.27
CA SER A 14 -17.40 22.58 9.46
C SER A 14 -16.56 21.31 9.26
N GLU A 15 -15.24 21.45 9.40
CA GLU A 15 -14.29 20.35 9.51
C GLU A 15 -14.53 19.55 10.81
N PRO A 16 -14.56 18.20 10.79
CA PRO A 16 -14.57 17.43 12.02
C PRO A 16 -13.17 17.41 12.66
N ALA A 17 -13.12 17.84 13.93
CA ALA A 17 -11.94 17.90 14.79
C ALA A 17 -11.32 16.50 15.09
N PRO A 18 -10.01 16.42 15.42
CA PRO A 18 -9.32 15.17 15.67
C PRO A 18 -9.59 14.67 17.11
N SER A 19 -10.26 13.52 17.24
CA SER A 19 -10.36 12.82 18.52
C SER A 19 -9.07 12.05 18.80
N ASN A 20 -8.37 12.48 19.84
CA ASN A 20 -7.27 11.77 20.49
C ASN A 20 -7.81 10.51 21.19
N ASP A 21 -7.39 9.33 20.74
CA ASP A 21 -7.37 8.11 21.55
C ASP A 21 -6.17 7.25 21.14
N LYS A 22 -5.28 6.97 22.09
CA LYS A 22 -4.35 5.82 22.10
C LYS A 22 -4.61 5.07 23.41
N PRO A 23 -4.32 3.75 23.54
CA PRO A 23 -3.56 2.88 22.63
C PRO A 23 -4.29 1.55 22.32
N ILE A 24 -4.21 1.06 21.07
CA ILE A 24 -4.61 -0.32 20.76
C ILE A 24 -3.38 -1.12 20.32
N THR A 25 -3.17 -2.17 21.10
CA THR A 25 -2.24 -3.28 21.06
C THR A 25 -2.09 -3.91 19.67
N GLU A 26 -0.85 -4.30 19.33
CA GLU A 26 -0.46 -4.96 18.07
C GLU A 26 -0.81 -4.20 16.79
N LYS A 27 -0.05 -3.12 16.58
CA LYS A 27 0.26 -2.44 15.31
C LYS A 27 -0.34 -3.15 14.07
N LEU A 28 -1.54 -2.74 13.68
CA LEU A 28 -2.00 -2.95 12.31
C LEU A 28 -0.98 -2.26 11.42
N ILE A 29 -0.04 -3.03 10.86
CA ILE A 29 0.92 -2.54 9.88
C ILE A 29 0.08 -2.01 8.73
N SER A 30 -0.05 -0.69 8.62
CA SER A 30 -0.79 -0.06 7.54
C SER A 30 -0.15 -0.51 6.23
N ASP A 31 -0.99 -0.82 5.26
CA ASP A 31 -0.56 -1.09 3.88
C ASP A 31 -0.17 0.19 3.14
N GLU A 32 -0.37 1.35 3.78
CA GLU A 32 -0.04 2.65 3.23
C GLU A 32 1.47 2.78 3.03
N VAL A 33 1.83 3.10 1.79
CA VAL A 33 3.21 3.32 1.38
C VAL A 33 3.60 4.74 1.77
N GLU A 34 4.67 4.86 2.54
CA GLU A 34 5.29 6.16 2.81
C GLU A 34 5.91 6.71 1.52
N LYS A 35 5.37 7.83 1.02
CA LYS A 35 5.86 8.48 -0.21
C LYS A 35 6.85 9.62 0.09
N ASP A 36 6.94 10.04 1.35
CA ASP A 36 7.78 11.14 1.79
C ASP A 36 9.24 10.71 1.92
N LYS A 37 10.07 11.15 0.95
CA LYS A 37 11.50 10.83 0.90
C LYS A 37 12.27 11.20 2.17
N ALA A 38 11.86 12.28 2.84
CA ALA A 38 12.52 12.76 4.05
C ALA A 38 12.34 11.82 5.26
N LYS A 39 11.33 10.95 5.22
CA LYS A 39 11.00 10.03 6.30
C LYS A 39 11.64 8.64 6.12
N ILE A 40 12.21 8.37 4.94
CA ILE A 40 12.80 7.08 4.60
C ILE A 40 14.31 7.15 4.82
N ASP A 41 14.80 6.47 5.85
CA ASP A 41 16.24 6.36 6.13
C ASP A 41 16.74 4.95 5.77
N PHE A 42 17.47 4.85 4.66
CA PHE A 42 18.05 3.59 4.18
C PHE A 42 19.35 3.18 4.91
N THR A 43 19.84 3.98 5.86
CA THR A 43 21.10 3.72 6.57
C THR A 43 20.90 3.12 7.96
N LYS A 44 19.67 3.15 8.48
CA LYS A 44 19.33 2.68 9.82
C LYS A 44 18.46 1.42 9.72
N GLY A 45 19.05 0.24 9.96
CA GLY A 45 18.32 -1.04 9.96
C GLY A 45 19.24 -2.27 10.07
N ASN A 46 18.64 -3.44 10.31
CA ASN A 46 19.30 -4.74 10.20
C ASN A 46 19.04 -5.33 8.80
N VAL A 47 19.94 -6.19 8.30
CA VAL A 47 19.83 -6.96 7.03
C VAL A 47 18.44 -7.59 6.87
N GLU A 48 17.85 -8.07 7.97
CA GLU A 48 16.54 -8.71 7.98
C GLU A 48 15.35 -7.75 7.86
N GLU A 49 15.55 -6.46 8.13
CA GLU A 49 14.53 -5.42 8.09
C GLU A 49 14.56 -4.59 6.80
N PHE A 50 15.62 -4.71 5.99
CA PHE A 50 15.69 -4.00 4.72
C PHE A 50 14.58 -4.42 3.79
N LYS A 51 13.82 -3.42 3.36
CA LYS A 51 12.68 -3.57 2.48
C LYS A 51 13.03 -3.07 1.09
N PHE A 52 13.06 -3.97 0.12
CA PHE A 52 13.45 -3.69 -1.26
C PHE A 52 12.34 -3.07 -2.11
N TYR A 53 11.11 -3.03 -1.60
CA TYR A 53 9.93 -2.59 -2.34
C TYR A 53 9.02 -1.73 -1.46
N PRO A 54 8.23 -0.81 -2.05
CA PRO A 54 7.40 0.12 -1.28
C PRO A 54 6.20 -0.55 -0.57
N ASP A 55 5.61 -1.61 -1.13
CA ASP A 55 4.39 -2.27 -0.63
C ASP A 55 4.62 -3.10 0.64
N ASN A 56 3.60 -3.32 1.47
CA ASN A 56 3.69 -4.15 2.68
C ASN A 56 2.98 -5.50 2.53
N PRO A 57 3.50 -6.49 1.76
CA PRO A 57 2.80 -7.74 1.45
C PRO A 57 2.47 -8.57 2.69
N LYS A 58 3.22 -8.40 3.79
CA LYS A 58 2.98 -9.11 5.05
C LYS A 58 1.89 -8.47 5.91
N SER A 59 1.30 -7.34 5.50
CA SER A 59 0.23 -6.65 6.22
C SER A 59 -1.03 -7.51 6.33
N HIS A 60 -1.74 -7.36 7.44
CA HIS A 60 -3.01 -8.02 7.70
C HIS A 60 -4.11 -7.60 6.70
N ARG A 61 -4.06 -6.37 6.17
CA ARG A 61 -5.06 -5.89 5.20
C ARG A 61 -5.08 -6.71 3.92
N HIS A 62 -3.91 -7.12 3.41
CA HIS A 62 -3.85 -7.94 2.19
C HIS A 62 -4.47 -9.32 2.40
N LYS A 63 -4.36 -9.89 3.61
CA LYS A 63 -5.02 -11.15 3.97
C LYS A 63 -6.56 -11.01 3.87
N TYR A 64 -7.12 -9.95 4.44
CA TYR A 64 -8.55 -9.64 4.35
C TYR A 64 -9.03 -9.38 2.92
N LYS A 65 -8.30 -8.56 2.16
CA LYS A 65 -8.62 -8.27 0.75
C LYS A 65 -8.54 -9.53 -0.11
N TRP A 66 -7.56 -10.39 0.17
CA TRP A 66 -7.44 -11.68 -0.50
C TRP A 66 -8.62 -12.61 -0.20
N SER A 67 -9.09 -12.69 1.06
CA SER A 67 -10.21 -13.53 1.43
C SER A 67 -11.57 -13.03 0.94
N MET A 68 -11.72 -11.71 0.79
CA MET A 68 -12.97 -11.08 0.36
C MET A 68 -13.09 -10.93 -1.17
N LYS A 69 -12.04 -11.26 -1.93
CA LYS A 69 -12.12 -11.14 -3.39
C LYS A 69 -13.11 -12.18 -3.94
N GLU A 70 -13.83 -11.80 -4.99
CA GLU A 70 -14.71 -12.72 -5.69
C GLU A 70 -13.91 -13.86 -6.34
N PRO A 71 -14.48 -15.08 -6.40
CA PRO A 71 -13.91 -16.15 -7.21
C PRO A 71 -13.77 -15.64 -8.65
N SER A 72 -12.63 -15.93 -9.29
CA SER A 72 -12.14 -15.38 -10.57
C SER A 72 -11.43 -14.02 -10.53
N LYS A 73 -11.59 -13.19 -9.50
CA LYS A 73 -10.92 -11.87 -9.46
C LYS A 73 -9.44 -11.99 -9.08
N PHE A 74 -8.59 -11.29 -9.84
CA PHE A 74 -7.18 -11.13 -9.51
C PHE A 74 -7.03 -10.05 -8.43
N TYR A 75 -6.17 -10.31 -7.44
CA TYR A 75 -5.81 -9.34 -6.41
C TYR A 75 -4.28 -9.32 -6.32
N ASP A 76 -3.71 -8.13 -6.49
CA ASP A 76 -2.28 -7.89 -6.38
C ASP A 76 -1.97 -7.17 -5.05
N PRO A 77 -1.26 -7.81 -4.11
CA PRO A 77 -0.81 -7.14 -2.89
C PRO A 77 0.41 -6.23 -3.10
N CYS A 78 1.01 -6.23 -4.29
CA CYS A 78 2.24 -5.50 -4.64
C CYS A 78 1.97 -4.46 -5.74
N GLU A 79 0.85 -3.74 -5.61
CA GLU A 79 0.35 -2.85 -6.65
C GLU A 79 1.28 -1.68 -6.95
N GLU A 80 1.86 -1.03 -5.93
CA GLU A 80 2.76 0.11 -6.17
C GLU A 80 4.05 -0.33 -6.85
N SER A 81 4.60 -1.49 -6.48
CA SER A 81 5.78 -2.09 -7.12
C SER A 81 5.49 -2.46 -8.57
N ARG A 82 4.29 -2.99 -8.86
CA ARG A 82 3.85 -3.27 -10.23
C ARG A 82 3.77 -1.99 -11.03
N MET A 83 3.13 -0.94 -10.50
CA MET A 83 3.02 0.35 -11.18
C MET A 83 4.40 0.97 -11.44
N ALA A 84 5.31 0.93 -10.46
CA ALA A 84 6.68 1.43 -10.65
C ALA A 84 7.42 0.70 -11.78
N SER A 85 7.26 -0.62 -11.89
CA SER A 85 7.86 -1.39 -12.98
C SER A 85 7.27 -1.03 -14.35
N MET A 86 5.97 -0.78 -14.42
CA MET A 86 5.30 -0.35 -15.65
C MET A 86 5.68 1.07 -16.04
N ASP A 87 5.75 1.98 -15.08
CA ASP A 87 6.20 3.36 -15.28
C ASP A 87 7.62 3.42 -15.82
N CYS A 88 8.50 2.54 -15.35
CA CYS A 88 9.85 2.42 -15.89
C CYS A 88 9.80 1.99 -17.37
N LEU A 89 9.00 0.99 -17.74
CA LEU A 89 8.84 0.56 -19.12
C LEU A 89 8.27 1.67 -20.02
N TYR A 90 7.28 2.42 -19.53
CA TYR A 90 6.67 3.49 -20.31
C TYR A 90 7.66 4.61 -20.64
N ARG A 91 8.63 4.86 -19.74
CA ARG A 91 9.70 5.85 -19.93
C ARG A 91 10.89 5.30 -20.72
N ASN A 92 11.13 3.99 -20.67
CA ASN A 92 12.28 3.33 -21.29
C ASN A 92 11.80 2.23 -22.26
N GLN A 93 11.16 2.63 -23.35
CA GLN A 93 10.61 1.68 -24.32
C GLN A 93 11.70 0.95 -25.12
N ASP A 94 12.83 1.62 -25.33
CA ASP A 94 13.95 1.13 -26.14
C ASP A 94 14.83 0.13 -25.39
N ASP A 95 15.09 0.38 -24.10
CA ASP A 95 15.89 -0.51 -23.25
C ASP A 95 15.14 -0.88 -21.96
N LYS A 96 14.59 -2.09 -21.97
CA LYS A 96 13.80 -2.65 -20.86
C LYS A 96 14.67 -3.19 -19.73
N TYR A 97 15.95 -3.45 -19.99
CA TYR A 97 16.86 -4.03 -18.98
C TYR A 97 17.21 -3.03 -17.88
N VAL A 98 17.11 -1.73 -18.16
CA VAL A 98 17.21 -0.66 -17.15
C VAL A 98 16.17 -0.83 -16.03
N CYS A 99 15.03 -1.47 -16.34
CA CYS A 99 13.94 -1.67 -15.40
C CYS A 99 14.04 -2.95 -14.55
N GLN A 100 15.15 -3.71 -14.65
CA GLN A 100 15.30 -5.01 -14.00
C GLN A 100 15.07 -4.94 -12.48
N GLU A 101 15.63 -3.95 -11.81
CA GLU A 101 15.50 -3.74 -10.36
C GLU A 101 14.04 -3.56 -9.93
N PHE A 102 13.21 -2.89 -10.75
CA PHE A 102 11.78 -2.73 -10.46
C PHE A 102 11.02 -4.06 -10.59
N PHE A 103 11.39 -4.90 -11.57
CA PHE A 103 10.81 -6.23 -11.70
C PHE A 103 11.26 -7.17 -10.57
N ASP A 104 12.50 -7.06 -10.13
CA ASP A 104 13.02 -7.83 -9.01
C ASP A 104 12.32 -7.45 -7.71
N ALA A 105 12.11 -6.14 -7.46
CA ALA A 105 11.29 -5.64 -6.36
C ALA A 105 9.87 -6.22 -6.38
N TYR A 106 9.19 -6.21 -7.54
CA TYR A 106 7.85 -6.81 -7.68
C TYR A 106 7.84 -8.32 -7.44
N LYS A 107 8.81 -9.05 -8.02
CA LYS A 107 8.95 -10.50 -7.84
C LYS A 107 9.16 -10.85 -6.37
N GLU A 108 9.99 -10.09 -5.66
CA GLU A 108 10.29 -10.34 -4.26
C GLU A 108 9.09 -10.03 -3.35
N CYS A 109 8.39 -8.92 -3.59
CA CYS A 109 7.15 -8.61 -2.88
C CYS A 109 6.12 -9.74 -3.01
N ARG A 110 5.96 -10.27 -4.23
CA ARG A 110 5.02 -11.37 -4.49
C ARG A 110 5.45 -12.65 -3.81
N LYS A 111 6.75 -12.97 -3.81
CA LYS A 111 7.28 -14.13 -3.07
C LYS A 111 6.98 -14.00 -1.58
N ASP A 112 7.17 -12.82 -1.00
CA ASP A 112 6.93 -12.57 0.42
C ASP A 112 5.47 -12.73 0.82
N PHE A 113 4.55 -12.27 -0.01
CA PHE A 113 3.12 -12.47 0.21
C PHE A 113 2.76 -13.97 0.24
N PHE A 114 3.18 -14.73 -0.78
CA PHE A 114 2.86 -16.15 -0.87
C PHE A 114 3.60 -16.99 0.18
N ARG A 115 4.82 -16.59 0.56
CA ARG A 115 5.57 -17.19 1.67
C ARG A 115 4.77 -17.05 2.97
N LYS A 116 4.34 -15.83 3.32
CA LYS A 116 3.50 -15.59 4.50
C LYS A 116 2.20 -16.41 4.44
N LYS A 117 1.52 -16.44 3.30
CA LYS A 117 0.30 -17.25 3.13
C LYS A 117 0.55 -18.74 3.39
N ARG A 118 1.66 -19.28 2.86
CA ARG A 118 2.02 -20.68 3.06
C ARG A 118 2.37 -20.97 4.52
N GLU A 119 3.15 -20.10 5.15
CA GLU A 119 3.50 -20.18 6.57
C GLU A 119 2.25 -20.13 7.46
N ASP A 120 1.36 -19.18 7.21
CA ASP A 120 0.11 -19.06 7.94
C ASP A 120 -0.77 -20.31 7.75
N LYS A 121 -0.81 -20.89 6.55
CA LYS A 121 -1.51 -22.15 6.29
C LYS A 121 -0.89 -23.32 7.06
N MET A 122 0.45 -23.43 7.09
CA MET A 122 1.17 -24.46 7.86
C MET A 122 0.96 -24.31 9.36
N GLN A 123 0.86 -23.08 9.85
CA GLN A 123 0.58 -22.75 11.25
C GLN A 123 -0.91 -22.84 11.62
N GLY A 124 -1.80 -23.22 10.69
CA GLY A 124 -3.24 -23.33 10.94
C GLY A 124 -3.96 -21.98 11.15
N LYS A 125 -3.34 -20.86 10.78
CA LYS A 125 -3.96 -19.52 10.88
C LYS A 125 -5.07 -19.38 9.84
N LYS A 126 -6.29 -19.17 10.32
CA LYS A 126 -7.49 -18.94 9.50
C LYS A 126 -7.46 -17.57 8.81
N GLY A 127 -8.26 -17.38 7.77
CA GLY A 127 -8.53 -16.07 7.15
C GLY A 127 -7.88 -15.80 5.79
N TRP A 128 -7.45 -16.83 5.06
CA TRP A 128 -6.88 -16.71 3.71
C TRP A 128 -7.89 -17.04 2.59
N GLY A 129 -9.18 -17.03 2.91
CA GLY A 129 -10.25 -17.61 2.08
C GLY A 129 -10.57 -19.05 2.51
N TRP A 130 -11.61 -19.62 1.89
CA TRP A 130 -11.98 -21.03 2.06
C TRP A 130 -10.91 -21.98 1.48
#